data_AF-A0A820AST9-F1
#
_entry.id   AF-A0A820AST9-F1
#
_cell.length_a   1.000
_cell.length_b   1.000
_cell.length_c   1.000
_cell.angle_alpha   90.00
_cell.angle_beta   90.00
_cell.angle_gamma   90.00
#
_symmetry.space_group_name_H-M   'P 1'
#
loop_
_entity.id
_entity.type
_entity.pdbx_description
1 polymer ?
#
loop_
_entity_poly.entity_id
_entity_poly.type
_entity_poly.pdbx_seq_one_letter_code
_entity_poly.pdbx_strand_id
1 'polypeptide(L)'
;PHHKYGIFLNSLGLAYAMMDDYTTAYVHLKQALQILLTSLGVDHIEVCDVYSNLGDICMKIVAEIDSKPKDEQQNQEPTEKQVKLDEAKKYYSEAHRIVQKTFGAEHTKAKQCLSLLFIVDNYQAL
;
A
#
# COMPACT_ATOMS: atom_id res chain seq x y z
N PRO A 1 4.79 21.98 -1.85
CA PRO A 1 4.49 21.41 -0.52
C PRO A 1 5.78 20.86 0.13
N HIS A 2 6.03 21.16 1.40
CA HIS A 2 7.25 20.73 2.10
C HIS A 2 7.17 19.25 2.49
N HIS A 3 8.26 18.48 2.34
CA HIS A 3 8.27 17.02 2.57
C HIS A 3 7.76 16.61 3.96
N LYS A 4 8.05 17.40 5.01
CA LYS A 4 7.52 17.20 6.37
C LYS A 4 5.99 17.07 6.42
N TYR A 5 5.26 17.77 5.56
CA TYR A 5 3.80 17.63 5.49
C TYR A 5 3.39 16.27 4.91
N GLY A 6 4.16 15.74 3.96
CA GLY A 6 3.98 14.37 3.46
C GLY A 6 4.24 13.31 4.55
N ILE A 7 5.30 13.48 5.34
CA ILE A 7 5.59 12.59 6.48
C ILE A 7 4.47 12.64 7.53
N PHE A 8 3.93 13.83 7.80
CA PHE A 8 2.77 14.00 8.68
C PHE A 8 1.55 13.26 8.15
N LEU A 9 1.22 13.40 6.86
CA LEU A 9 0.09 12.70 6.24
C LEU A 9 0.28 11.17 6.24
N ASN A 10 1.51 10.68 6.07
CA ASN A 10 1.82 9.26 6.21
C ASN A 10 1.49 8.77 7.63
N SER A 11 1.94 9.51 8.64
CA SER A 11 1.66 9.19 10.05
C SER A 11 0.17 9.23 10.35
N LEU A 12 -0.56 10.20 9.80
CA LEU A 12 -2.00 10.32 9.97
C LEU A 12 -2.75 9.16 9.29
N GLY A 13 -2.32 8.75 8.09
CA GLY A 13 -2.87 7.59 7.40
C GLY A 13 -2.70 6.31 8.23
N LEU A 14 -1.51 6.10 8.82
CA LEU A 14 -1.29 4.98 9.75
C LEU A 14 -2.16 5.06 11.00
N ALA A 15 -2.40 6.26 11.55
CA ALA A 15 -3.29 6.42 12.69
C ALA A 15 -4.74 6.02 12.37
N TYR A 16 -5.26 6.36 11.19
CA TYR A 16 -6.57 5.88 10.73
C TYR A 16 -6.61 4.37 10.53
N ALA A 17 -5.53 3.78 9.99
CA ALA A 17 -5.43 2.32 9.85
C ALA A 17 -5.46 1.59 11.20
N MET A 18 -4.89 2.18 12.25
CA MET A 18 -4.98 1.65 13.62
C MET A 18 -6.38 1.73 14.22
N MET A 19 -7.26 2.57 13.64
CA MET A 19 -8.69 2.65 13.99
C MET A 19 -9.57 1.83 13.04
N ASP A 20 -8.96 0.96 12.23
CA ASP A 20 -9.62 0.18 11.16
C ASP A 20 -10.34 1.02 10.09
N ASP A 21 -10.08 2.34 10.01
CA ASP A 21 -10.57 3.19 8.92
C ASP A 21 -9.58 3.16 7.74
N TYR A 22 -9.59 2.06 7.00
CA TYR A 22 -8.67 1.85 5.89
C TYR A 22 -8.97 2.76 4.68
N THR A 23 -10.21 3.23 4.52
CA THR A 23 -10.59 4.15 3.45
C THR A 23 -9.94 5.53 3.67
N THR A 24 -10.06 6.09 4.87
CA THR A 24 -9.42 7.37 5.20
C THR A 24 -7.90 7.23 5.22
N ALA A 25 -7.37 6.12 5.74
CA ALA A 25 -5.95 5.81 5.69
C ALA A 25 -5.39 5.86 4.26
N TYR A 26 -6.09 5.23 3.32
CA TYR A 26 -5.71 5.19 1.90
C TYR A 26 -5.61 6.60 1.30
N VAL A 27 -6.61 7.47 1.55
CA VAL A 27 -6.61 8.85 1.03
C VAL A 27 -5.40 9.64 1.53
N HIS A 28 -5.10 9.55 2.82
CA HIS A 28 -4.00 10.31 3.42
C HIS A 28 -2.63 9.81 2.95
N LEU A 29 -2.45 8.49 2.84
CA LEU A 29 -1.24 7.91 2.29
C LEU A 29 -1.03 8.26 0.81
N LYS A 30 -2.09 8.35 0.00
CA LYS A 30 -2.00 8.82 -1.39
C LYS A 30 -1.55 10.27 -1.49
N GLN A 31 -2.06 11.14 -0.63
CA GLN A 31 -1.62 12.53 -0.55
C GLN A 31 -0.16 12.63 -0.09
N ALA A 32 0.23 11.84 0.92
CA ALA A 32 1.62 11.74 1.37
C ALA A 32 2.54 11.34 0.21
N LEU A 33 2.17 10.29 -0.54
CA LEU A 33 2.93 9.79 -1.68
C LEU A 33 3.16 10.90 -2.72
N GLN A 34 2.11 11.63 -3.11
CA GLN A 34 2.22 12.71 -4.10
C GLN A 34 3.20 13.81 -3.65
N ILE A 35 3.14 14.21 -2.39
CA ILE A 35 4.01 15.23 -1.82
C ILE A 35 5.46 14.75 -1.75
N LEU A 36 5.68 13.53 -1.26
CA LEU A 36 7.03 12.97 -1.09
C LEU A 36 7.70 12.67 -2.43
N LEU A 37 6.95 12.18 -3.43
CA LEU A 37 7.46 12.05 -4.80
C LEU A 37 7.97 13.38 -5.35
N THR A 38 7.22 14.46 -5.14
CA THR A 38 7.57 15.79 -5.65
C THR A 38 8.73 16.43 -4.88
N SER A 39 8.81 16.20 -3.56
CA SER A 39 9.75 16.92 -2.68
C SER A 39 11.05 16.17 -2.39
N LEU A 40 11.04 14.84 -2.41
CA LEU A 40 12.20 13.99 -2.10
C LEU A 40 12.68 13.17 -3.31
N GLY A 41 11.81 12.96 -4.30
CA GLY A 41 12.11 12.20 -5.51
C GLY A 41 11.70 10.73 -5.44
N VAL A 42 11.64 10.09 -6.60
CA VAL A 42 11.03 8.76 -6.82
C VAL A 42 11.77 7.58 -6.17
N ASP A 43 13.02 7.78 -5.75
CA ASP A 43 13.87 6.73 -5.16
C ASP A 43 14.20 7.01 -3.68
N HIS A 44 13.52 7.96 -3.05
CA HIS A 44 13.76 8.27 -1.65
C HIS A 44 13.15 7.20 -0.73
N ILE A 45 13.82 6.88 0.39
CA ILE A 45 13.36 5.82 1.29
C ILE A 45 11.97 6.09 1.92
N GLU A 46 11.68 7.35 2.27
CA GLU A 46 10.33 7.77 2.70
C GLU A 46 9.23 7.49 1.66
N VAL A 47 9.55 7.58 0.36
CA VAL A 47 8.61 7.21 -0.70
C VAL A 47 8.37 5.71 -0.73
N CYS A 48 9.43 4.92 -0.52
CA CYS A 48 9.29 3.47 -0.36
C CYS A 48 8.39 3.12 0.83
N ASP A 49 8.62 3.70 2.00
CA ASP A 49 7.85 3.37 3.19
C ASP A 49 6.35 3.70 2.98
N VAL A 50 6.03 4.80 2.29
CA VAL A 50 4.63 5.10 1.90
C VAL A 50 4.07 4.10 0.90
N TYR A 51 4.85 3.64 -0.09
CA TYR A 51 4.41 2.58 -0.99
C TYR A 51 4.10 1.28 -0.25
N SER A 52 4.97 0.85 0.67
CA SER A 52 4.70 -0.34 1.51
C SER A 52 3.40 -0.17 2.31
N ASN A 53 3.21 0.98 2.95
CA ASN A 53 1.99 1.26 3.71
C ASN A 53 0.73 1.24 2.83
N LEU A 54 0.78 1.82 1.64
CA LEU A 54 -0.34 1.76 0.69
C LEU A 54 -0.68 0.33 0.28
N GLY A 55 0.32 -0.52 0.06
CA GLY A 55 0.12 -1.94 -0.20
C GLY A 55 -0.60 -2.65 0.95
N ASP A 56 -0.17 -2.40 2.18
CA ASP A 56 -0.78 -2.98 3.38
C ASP A 56 -2.24 -2.53 3.54
N ILE A 57 -2.53 -1.25 3.31
CA ILE A 57 -3.90 -0.72 3.36
C ILE A 57 -4.78 -1.33 2.26
N CYS A 58 -4.26 -1.52 1.04
CA CYS A 58 -5.01 -2.22 -0.01
C CYS A 58 -5.37 -3.65 0.41
N MET A 59 -4.45 -4.38 1.04
CA MET A 59 -4.72 -5.73 1.55
C MET A 59 -5.75 -5.74 2.68
N LYS A 60 -5.75 -4.73 3.55
CA LYS A 60 -6.76 -4.57 4.60
C LYS A 60 -8.15 -4.31 4.03
N ILE A 61 -8.27 -3.45 3.02
CA ILE A 61 -9.53 -3.22 2.30
C ILE A 61 -10.03 -4.51 1.64
N VAL A 62 -9.15 -5.30 1.02
CA VAL A 62 -9.50 -6.60 0.44
C VAL A 62 -10.06 -7.55 1.50
N ALA A 63 -9.42 -7.62 2.66
CA ALA A 63 -9.90 -8.45 3.78
C ALA A 63 -11.28 -7.99 4.30
N GLU A 64 -11.52 -6.68 4.37
CA GLU A 64 -12.84 -6.14 4.73
C GLU A 64 -13.91 -6.52 3.71
N ILE A 65 -13.60 -6.42 2.41
CA ILE A 65 -14.52 -6.83 1.33
C ILE A 65 -14.87 -8.32 1.47
N ASP A 66 -13.88 -9.18 1.73
CA ASP A 66 -14.09 -10.61 1.90
C ASP A 66 -14.90 -10.97 3.16
N SER A 67 -14.86 -10.14 4.19
CA SER A 67 -15.66 -10.34 5.41
C SER A 67 -17.15 -10.02 5.26
N LYS A 68 -17.55 -9.32 4.19
CA LYS A 68 -18.95 -8.97 3.91
C LYS A 68 -19.73 -10.17 3.34
N PRO A 69 -21.02 -10.33 3.67
CA PRO A 69 -21.84 -11.43 3.15
C PRO A 69 -21.99 -11.38 1.62
N LYS A 70 -21.95 -12.57 0.99
CA LYS A 70 -21.88 -12.77 -0.47
C LYS A 70 -23.10 -12.26 -1.26
N ASP A 71 -24.19 -11.96 -0.57
CA ASP A 71 -25.45 -11.52 -1.18
C ASP A 71 -25.32 -10.16 -1.90
N GLU A 72 -24.27 -9.39 -1.59
CA GLU A 72 -23.96 -8.08 -2.20
C GLU A 72 -23.03 -8.17 -3.44
N GLN A 73 -22.51 -9.36 -3.79
CA GLN A 73 -21.37 -9.50 -4.73
C GLN A 73 -21.75 -9.92 -6.17
N GLN A 74 -23.03 -10.07 -6.52
CA GLN A 74 -23.45 -10.88 -7.68
C GLN A 74 -23.44 -10.24 -9.08
N ASN A 75 -22.99 -9.01 -9.31
CA ASN A 75 -22.95 -8.43 -10.67
C ASN A 75 -21.81 -7.41 -10.86
N GLN A 76 -20.68 -7.76 -11.49
CA GLN A 76 -19.57 -6.81 -11.75
C GLN A 76 -18.58 -7.38 -12.80
N GLU A 77 -18.07 -6.65 -13.82
CA GLU A 77 -17.02 -5.58 -13.77
C GLU A 77 -15.87 -5.93 -12.81
N PRO A 78 -14.60 -5.49 -13.01
CA PRO A 78 -13.53 -5.89 -12.09
C PRO A 78 -13.92 -5.49 -10.66
N THR A 79 -14.08 -6.50 -9.79
CA THR A 79 -14.54 -6.29 -8.42
C THR A 79 -13.59 -5.33 -7.73
N GLU A 80 -14.11 -4.42 -6.88
CA GLU A 80 -13.29 -3.47 -6.10
C GLU A 80 -12.11 -4.17 -5.41
N LYS A 81 -12.33 -5.43 -5.00
CA LYS A 81 -11.31 -6.37 -4.53
C LYS A 81 -10.15 -6.55 -5.52
N GLN A 82 -10.43 -6.90 -6.78
CA GLN A 82 -9.38 -7.10 -7.79
C GLN A 82 -8.60 -5.80 -8.03
N VAL A 83 -9.29 -4.67 -8.08
CA VAL A 83 -8.64 -3.35 -8.22
C VAL A 83 -7.67 -3.12 -7.05
N LYS A 84 -8.07 -3.44 -5.82
CA LYS A 84 -7.21 -3.28 -4.63
C LYS A 84 -6.05 -4.27 -4.60
N LEU A 85 -6.23 -5.50 -5.08
CA LEU A 85 -5.13 -6.46 -5.24
C LEU A 85 -4.10 -5.96 -6.26
N ASP A 86 -4.55 -5.43 -7.39
CA ASP A 86 -3.67 -4.87 -8.43
C ASP A 86 -2.92 -3.63 -7.92
N GLU A 87 -3.60 -2.76 -7.16
CA GLU A 87 -2.96 -1.63 -6.48
C GLU A 87 -1.92 -2.10 -5.46
N ALA A 88 -2.22 -3.10 -4.62
CA ALA A 88 -1.29 -3.64 -3.63
C ALA A 88 -0.02 -4.17 -4.30
N LYS A 89 -0.18 -5.00 -5.35
CA LYS A 89 0.92 -5.54 -6.13
C LYS A 89 1.79 -4.44 -6.72
N LYS A 90 1.17 -3.41 -7.29
CA LYS A 90 1.89 -2.25 -7.83
C LYS A 90 2.69 -1.53 -6.75
N TYR A 91 2.08 -1.26 -5.60
CA TYR A 91 2.76 -0.52 -4.53
C TYR A 91 3.92 -1.30 -3.92
N TYR A 92 3.76 -2.60 -3.65
CA TYR A 92 4.89 -3.42 -3.18
C TYR A 92 6.00 -3.56 -4.23
N SER A 93 5.65 -3.58 -5.52
CA SER A 93 6.65 -3.61 -6.60
C SER A 93 7.50 -2.34 -6.61
N GLU A 94 6.89 -1.17 -6.45
CA GLU A 94 7.62 0.10 -6.35
C GLU A 94 8.46 0.19 -5.07
N ALA A 95 7.92 -0.25 -3.93
CA ALA A 95 8.68 -0.32 -2.68
C ALA A 95 9.92 -1.22 -2.83
N HIS A 96 9.74 -2.42 -3.39
CA HIS A 96 10.84 -3.35 -3.66
C HIS A 96 11.89 -2.73 -4.58
N ARG A 97 11.45 -2.08 -5.68
CA ARG A 97 12.35 -1.39 -6.63
C ARG A 97 13.23 -0.37 -5.93
N ILE A 98 12.65 0.47 -5.07
CA ILE A 98 13.38 1.53 -4.36
C ILE A 98 14.34 0.93 -3.33
N VAL A 99 13.90 -0.02 -2.52
CA VAL A 99 14.73 -0.66 -1.49
C VAL A 99 15.89 -1.43 -2.12
N GLN A 100 15.63 -2.17 -3.21
CA GLN A 100 16.68 -2.89 -3.93
C GLN A 100 17.73 -1.93 -4.50
N LYS A 101 17.29 -0.79 -5.05
CA LYS A 101 18.20 0.26 -5.54
C LYS A 101 19.02 0.91 -4.42
N THR A 102 18.41 1.09 -3.24
CA THR A 102 19.01 1.83 -2.13
C THR A 102 19.95 0.98 -1.27
N PHE A 103 19.56 -0.27 -0.98
CA PHE A 103 20.25 -1.13 -0.01
C PHE A 103 20.71 -2.48 -0.59
N GLY A 104 20.31 -2.80 -1.83
CA GLY A 104 20.58 -4.09 -2.46
C GLY A 104 19.54 -5.16 -2.13
N ALA A 105 19.56 -6.25 -2.93
CA ALA A 105 18.57 -7.33 -2.85
C ALA A 105 18.67 -8.17 -1.56
N GLU A 106 19.85 -8.24 -0.94
CA GLU A 106 20.05 -9.03 0.29
C GLU A 106 19.52 -8.35 1.55
N HIS A 107 19.17 -7.07 1.46
CA HIS A 107 18.64 -6.30 2.58
C HIS A 107 17.29 -6.87 3.06
N THR A 108 17.07 -6.88 4.37
CA THR A 108 15.87 -7.44 4.99
C THR A 108 14.58 -6.79 4.48
N LYS A 109 14.56 -5.46 4.29
CA LYS A 109 13.41 -4.77 3.66
C LYS A 109 13.11 -5.26 2.24
N ALA A 110 14.12 -5.64 1.46
CA ALA A 110 13.91 -6.14 0.09
C ALA A 110 13.21 -7.50 0.15
N LYS A 111 13.72 -8.39 1.01
CA LYS A 111 13.13 -9.70 1.29
C LYS A 111 11.70 -9.58 1.81
N GLN A 112 11.44 -8.61 2.70
CA GLN A 112 10.09 -8.33 3.20
C GLN A 112 9.14 -7.93 2.06
N CYS A 113 9.54 -7.03 1.16
CA CYS A 113 8.70 -6.64 0.02
C CYS A 113 8.41 -7.83 -0.92
N LEU A 114 9.39 -8.73 -1.12
CA LEU A 114 9.17 -9.96 -1.89
C LEU A 114 8.15 -10.89 -1.22
N SER A 115 8.22 -11.05 0.11
CA SER A 115 7.22 -11.82 0.85
C SER A 115 5.82 -11.20 0.72
N LEU A 116 5.71 -9.88 0.79
CA LEU A 116 4.43 -9.17 0.61
C LEU A 116 3.87 -9.36 -0.81
N LEU A 117 4.71 -9.25 -1.84
CA LEU A 117 4.33 -9.56 -3.23
C LEU A 117 3.83 -11.00 -3.38
N PHE A 118 4.54 -11.96 -2.79
CA PHE A 118 4.13 -13.37 -2.81
C PHE A 118 2.76 -13.57 -2.15
N ILE A 119 2.49 -12.90 -1.03
CA ILE A 119 1.18 -12.95 -0.36
C ILE A 119 0.08 -12.41 -1.28
N VAL A 120 0.30 -11.27 -1.95
CA VAL A 120 -0.69 -10.70 -2.89
C VAL A 120 -0.95 -11.65 -4.06
N ASP A 121 0.11 -12.21 -4.65
CA ASP A 121 0.00 -13.11 -5.81
C ASP A 121 -0.71 -14.43 -5.47
N ASN A 122 -0.65 -14.87 -4.22
CA ASN A 122 -1.29 -16.10 -3.75
C ASN A 122 -2.53 -15.85 -2.89
N TYR A 123 -3.05 -14.62 -2.87
CA TYR A 123 -4.22 -14.29 -2.07
C TYR A 123 -5.46 -14.96 -2.65
N GLN A 124 -5.91 -16.04 -1.99
CA GLN A 124 -7.20 -16.69 -2.22
C GLN A 124 -8.08 -16.38 -1.00
N ALA A 125 -9.30 -15.90 -1.22
CA ALA A 125 -10.24 -15.67 -0.11
C ALA A 125 -10.45 -17.00 0.66
N LEU A 126 -10.34 -16.94 1.99
CA LEU A 126 -10.68 -18.04 2.90
C LEU A 126 -12.19 -18.24 2.98
#